data_AF-A0A4R4LWG7-F1
#
_entry.id   AF-A0A4R4LWG7-F1
#
_cell.length_a   1.000
_cell.length_b   1.000
_cell.length_c   1.000
_cell.angle_alpha   90.00
_cell.angle_beta   90.00
_cell.angle_gamma   90.00
#
_symmetry.space_group_name_H-M   'P 1'
#
loop_
_entity.id
_entity.type
_entity.pdbx_description
1 polymer ?
#
loop_
_entity_poly.entity_id
_entity_poly.type
_entity_poly.pdbx_seq_one_letter_code
_entity_poly.pdbx_strand_id
1 'polypeptide(L)'
;MKVLITGGAGFIGSTIASAFAERGVTPVVLDSLVTGRPEFTDGKIFYRGDIADGDLVDEVFRAHPEIVATVHCAALIVVPDSMADPLRYYRVNLTKTLDLAGHLVRNGCDRMIFASTAGMYRPEPDLSVTETSALEPQNPYTRSKMMAELLLQDFCKAYGLRVISLRYLNPIGADPQLRTGLQNSKPTHALGKMIECHAHGTPFTITGVDWETRDGTAIRDYIHVWDIARAFYEATARFDSILPPRDEGSGYEVINLGTGGGTTVRELVEAFREVVGDAFQAEEAPARPGDVVGAFVNPAKASELLAWKPEYTIEDAIRHSLQWAERRRELDVA
;
A
#
# COMPACT_ATOMS: atom_id res chain seq x y z
N MET A 1 18.12 12.77 9.38
CA MET A 1 17.78 12.19 8.06
C MET A 1 16.36 12.61 7.71
N LYS A 2 16.11 13.14 6.51
CA LYS A 2 14.75 13.41 6.02
C LYS A 2 14.39 12.49 4.87
N VAL A 3 13.10 12.20 4.73
CA VAL A 3 12.55 11.41 3.62
C VAL A 3 11.31 12.10 3.10
N LEU A 4 11.24 12.31 1.79
CA LEU A 4 10.03 12.79 1.13
C LEU A 4 9.03 11.64 1.05
N ILE A 5 7.81 11.84 1.55
CA ILE A 5 6.72 10.87 1.46
C ILE A 5 5.59 11.51 0.65
N THR A 6 5.47 11.09 -0.61
CA THR A 6 4.34 11.51 -1.44
C THR A 6 3.11 10.66 -1.13
N GLY A 7 1.92 11.26 -1.11
CA GLY A 7 0.72 10.54 -0.66
C GLY A 7 0.74 10.31 0.86
N GLY A 8 1.55 11.09 1.59
CA GLY A 8 1.78 10.94 3.03
C GLY A 8 0.61 11.37 3.91
N ALA A 9 -0.48 11.88 3.34
CA ALA A 9 -1.74 12.11 4.05
C ALA A 9 -2.77 10.99 3.77
N GLY A 10 -2.43 9.96 3.00
CA GLY A 10 -3.24 8.75 2.81
C GLY A 10 -2.98 7.67 3.86
N PHE A 11 -3.75 6.59 3.84
CA PHE A 11 -3.72 5.50 4.83
C PHE A 11 -2.32 4.92 5.03
N ILE A 12 -1.70 4.42 3.96
CA ILE A 12 -0.38 3.77 4.04
C ILE A 12 0.71 4.83 4.23
N GLY A 13 0.69 5.91 3.43
CA GLY A 13 1.73 6.94 3.45
C GLY A 13 1.84 7.66 4.81
N SER A 14 0.71 7.95 5.46
CA SER A 14 0.71 8.57 6.79
C SER A 14 1.22 7.61 7.87
N THR A 15 0.87 6.32 7.77
CA THR A 15 1.37 5.29 8.68
C THR A 15 2.88 5.08 8.50
N ILE A 16 3.39 5.13 7.26
CA ILE A 16 4.84 5.17 6.97
C ILE A 16 5.48 6.40 7.63
N ALA A 17 4.88 7.59 7.49
CA ALA A 17 5.39 8.80 8.11
C ALA A 17 5.48 8.69 9.64
N SER A 18 4.48 8.10 10.29
CA SER A 18 4.49 7.78 11.72
C SER A 18 5.63 6.82 12.09
N ALA A 19 5.77 5.71 11.36
CA ALA A 19 6.80 4.70 11.62
C ALA A 19 8.23 5.24 11.42
N PHE A 20 8.42 6.20 10.51
CA PHE A 20 9.70 6.89 10.28
C PHE A 20 10.01 7.86 11.42
N ALA A 21 9.02 8.65 11.84
CA ALA A 21 9.15 9.59 12.94
C ALA A 21 9.55 8.91 14.25
N GLU A 22 8.97 7.75 14.57
CA GLU A 22 9.35 6.95 15.75
C GLU A 22 10.79 6.46 15.75
N ARG A 23 11.40 6.36 14.56
CA ARG A 23 12.78 5.92 14.38
C ARG A 23 13.73 7.09 14.15
N GLY A 24 13.29 8.32 14.47
CA GLY A 24 14.10 9.53 14.37
C GLY A 24 14.32 10.03 12.94
N VAL A 25 13.60 9.48 11.94
CA VAL A 25 13.62 9.98 10.57
C VAL A 25 12.50 11.01 10.43
N THR A 26 12.83 12.21 9.95
CA THR A 26 11.84 13.29 9.81
C THR A 26 11.12 13.18 8.47
N PRO A 27 9.80 12.90 8.44
CA PRO A 27 9.04 12.85 7.21
C PRO A 27 8.77 14.26 6.66
N VAL A 28 8.96 14.44 5.36
CA VAL A 28 8.50 15.59 4.58
C VAL A 28 7.34 15.10 3.73
N VAL A 29 6.12 15.51 4.05
CA VAL A 29 4.90 15.02 3.38
C VAL A 29 4.55 15.93 2.21
N LEU A 30 4.33 15.33 1.04
CA LEU A 30 3.73 15.97 -0.14
C LEU A 30 2.42 15.27 -0.47
N ASP A 31 1.30 15.98 -0.37
CA ASP A 31 -0.01 15.41 -0.67
C ASP A 31 -0.98 16.48 -1.22
N SER A 32 -1.84 16.08 -2.15
CA SER A 32 -2.85 16.96 -2.74
C SER A 32 -4.13 17.02 -1.90
N LEU A 33 -4.29 16.09 -0.95
CA LEU A 33 -5.50 15.86 -0.16
C LEU A 33 -6.72 15.48 -1.01
N VAL A 34 -6.52 14.96 -2.22
CA VAL A 34 -7.62 14.44 -3.07
C VAL A 34 -8.35 13.30 -2.37
N THR A 35 -7.61 12.41 -1.69
CA THR A 35 -8.18 11.37 -0.83
C THR A 35 -7.55 11.35 0.56
N GLY A 36 -6.43 12.05 0.76
CA GLY A 36 -5.75 12.14 2.05
C GLY A 36 -6.49 13.01 3.05
N ARG A 37 -6.11 12.89 4.33
CA ARG A 37 -6.72 13.61 5.46
C ARG A 37 -5.74 14.65 6.02
N PRO A 38 -6.11 15.94 6.13
CA PRO A 38 -5.20 16.98 6.61
C PRO A 38 -4.63 16.69 8.01
N GLU A 39 -5.42 16.15 8.93
CA GLU A 39 -4.97 15.80 10.29
C GLU A 39 -3.84 14.76 10.32
N PHE A 40 -3.69 13.95 9.26
CA PHE A 40 -2.57 13.01 9.19
C PHE A 40 -1.23 13.73 8.97
N THR A 41 -1.26 15.01 8.64
CA THR A 41 -0.08 15.86 8.48
C THR A 41 0.31 16.61 9.76
N ASP A 42 -0.49 16.51 10.82
CA ASP A 42 -0.23 17.20 12.08
C ASP A 42 1.14 16.82 12.66
N GLY A 43 1.88 17.85 13.07
CA GLY A 43 3.25 17.72 13.60
C GLY A 43 4.31 17.33 12.57
N LYS A 44 3.99 17.34 11.27
CA LYS A 44 4.92 16.99 10.18
C LYS A 44 5.21 18.19 9.29
N ILE A 45 6.32 18.14 8.57
CA ILE A 45 6.58 19.08 7.48
C ILE A 45 5.64 18.72 6.34
N PHE A 46 4.79 19.64 5.90
CA PHE A 46 3.75 19.37 4.91
C PHE A 46 3.72 20.40 3.79
N TYR A 47 3.74 19.89 2.56
CA TYR A 47 3.51 20.64 1.34
C TYR A 47 2.23 20.14 0.70
N ARG A 48 1.24 21.02 0.58
CA ARG A 48 -0.01 20.71 -0.11
C ARG A 48 0.16 20.97 -1.60
N GLY A 49 0.06 19.92 -2.41
CA GLY A 49 0.11 20.07 -3.86
C GLY A 49 0.21 18.75 -4.61
N ASP A 50 0.47 18.85 -5.91
CA ASP A 50 0.52 17.70 -6.80
C ASP A 50 1.97 17.23 -7.00
N ILE A 51 2.18 15.92 -7.12
CA ILE A 51 3.52 15.36 -7.36
C ILE A 51 4.05 15.70 -8.77
N ALA A 52 3.16 16.11 -9.69
CA ALA A 52 3.51 16.60 -11.02
C ALA A 52 3.75 18.12 -11.05
N ASP A 53 3.58 18.82 -9.92
CA ASP A 53 3.97 20.22 -9.81
C ASP A 53 5.48 20.30 -9.58
N GLY A 54 6.20 20.50 -10.68
CA GLY A 54 7.65 20.58 -10.64
C GLY A 54 8.16 21.71 -9.73
N ASP A 55 7.60 22.90 -9.81
CA ASP A 55 8.12 24.04 -9.05
C ASP A 55 7.99 23.79 -7.54
N LEU A 56 6.89 23.14 -7.13
CA LEU A 56 6.69 22.70 -5.76
C LEU A 56 7.69 21.62 -5.34
N VAL A 57 7.93 20.60 -6.17
CA VAL A 57 8.92 19.56 -5.85
C VAL A 57 10.33 20.16 -5.73
N ASP A 58 10.70 21.12 -6.58
CA ASP A 58 11.99 21.82 -6.50
C ASP A 58 12.09 22.67 -5.23
N GLU A 59 11.00 23.32 -4.82
CA GLU A 59 10.93 24.00 -3.52
C GLU A 59 11.19 23.04 -2.35
N VAL A 60 10.56 21.86 -2.35
CA VAL A 60 10.75 20.85 -1.30
C VAL A 60 12.22 20.46 -1.16
N PHE A 61 12.89 20.13 -2.27
CA PHE A 61 14.31 19.74 -2.23
C PHE A 61 15.24 20.90 -1.88
N ARG A 62 14.92 22.13 -2.32
CA ARG A 62 15.67 23.33 -1.95
C ARG A 62 15.53 23.68 -0.46
N ALA A 63 14.34 23.51 0.11
CA ALA A 63 14.07 23.76 1.53
C ALA A 63 14.60 22.64 2.44
N HIS A 64 14.76 21.43 1.90
CA HIS A 64 15.18 20.23 2.63
C HIS A 64 16.28 19.46 1.87
N PRO A 65 17.48 20.04 1.70
CA PRO A 65 18.59 19.38 1.01
C PRO A 65 19.07 18.08 1.71
N GLU A 66 18.67 17.86 2.96
CA GLU A 66 18.92 16.66 3.75
C GLU A 66 17.96 15.48 3.48
N ILE A 67 17.07 15.59 2.48
CA ILE A 67 16.25 14.47 2.01
C ILE A 67 17.16 13.42 1.35
N VAL A 68 17.18 12.22 1.90
CA VAL A 68 18.05 11.13 1.41
C VAL A 68 17.35 10.15 0.47
N ALA A 69 16.02 10.13 0.48
CA ALA A 69 15.21 9.23 -0.32
C ALA A 69 13.78 9.76 -0.46
N THR A 70 13.07 9.26 -1.47
CA THR A 70 11.65 9.48 -1.67
C THR A 70 10.86 8.18 -1.52
N VAL A 71 9.86 8.17 -0.65
CA VAL A 71 8.83 7.13 -0.59
C VAL A 71 7.63 7.59 -1.41
N HIS A 72 7.31 6.85 -2.47
CA HIS A 72 6.23 7.21 -3.40
C HIS A 72 4.96 6.39 -3.16
N CYS A 73 4.00 6.97 -2.43
CA CYS A 73 2.68 6.36 -2.15
C CYS A 73 1.51 7.04 -2.87
N ALA A 74 1.71 8.19 -3.52
CA ALA A 74 0.65 8.94 -4.20
C ALA A 74 0.11 8.18 -5.43
N ALA A 75 -1.03 7.49 -5.26
CA ALA A 75 -1.74 6.79 -6.33
C ALA A 75 -3.23 6.66 -6.00
N LEU A 76 -4.06 6.49 -7.04
CA LEU A 76 -5.43 5.98 -6.91
C LEU A 76 -5.39 4.45 -6.87
N ILE A 77 -6.23 3.85 -6.01
CA ILE A 77 -6.12 2.42 -5.66
C ILE A 77 -7.44 1.62 -5.76
N VAL A 78 -8.56 2.27 -6.08
CA VAL A 78 -9.88 1.64 -6.02
C VAL A 78 -10.17 0.92 -7.35
N VAL A 79 -10.12 -0.41 -7.32
CA VAL A 79 -10.26 -1.24 -8.54
C VAL A 79 -11.56 -0.94 -9.32
N PRO A 80 -12.76 -0.93 -8.71
CA PRO A 80 -13.99 -0.59 -9.44
C PRO A 80 -13.94 0.80 -10.11
N ASP A 81 -13.44 1.81 -9.41
CA ASP A 81 -13.30 3.16 -9.97
C ASP A 81 -12.34 3.17 -11.16
N SER A 82 -11.28 2.36 -11.12
CA SER A 82 -10.32 2.25 -12.22
C SER A 82 -10.93 1.66 -13.49
N MET A 83 -11.91 0.78 -13.36
CA MET A 83 -12.65 0.22 -14.49
C MET A 83 -13.64 1.23 -15.05
N ALA A 84 -14.24 2.06 -14.19
CA ALA A 84 -15.18 3.09 -14.59
C ALA A 84 -14.48 4.30 -15.25
N ASP A 85 -13.30 4.70 -14.77
CA ASP A 85 -12.52 5.82 -15.28
C ASP A 85 -11.02 5.46 -15.44
N PRO A 86 -10.67 4.66 -16.45
CA PRO A 86 -9.29 4.23 -16.68
C PRO A 86 -8.36 5.40 -17.02
N LEU A 87 -8.87 6.44 -17.72
CA LEU A 87 -8.09 7.61 -18.11
C LEU A 87 -7.51 8.32 -16.88
N ARG A 88 -8.34 8.54 -15.85
CA ARG A 88 -7.90 9.16 -14.60
C ARG A 88 -6.82 8.33 -13.90
N TYR A 89 -6.95 7.00 -13.88
CA TYR A 89 -5.95 6.12 -13.27
C TYR A 89 -4.60 6.16 -14.00
N TYR A 90 -4.59 6.14 -15.33
CA TYR A 90 -3.33 6.29 -16.08
C TYR A 90 -2.70 7.67 -15.87
N ARG A 91 -3.49 8.74 -15.88
CA ARG A 91 -2.96 10.08 -15.60
C ARG A 91 -2.32 10.14 -14.21
N VAL A 92 -3.04 9.70 -13.17
CA VAL A 92 -2.54 9.83 -11.80
C VAL A 92 -1.40 8.85 -11.48
N ASN A 93 -1.55 7.58 -11.83
CA ASN A 93 -0.62 6.55 -11.38
C ASN A 93 0.60 6.36 -12.31
N LEU A 94 0.49 6.75 -13.57
CA LEU A 94 1.57 6.61 -14.55
C LEU A 94 2.15 7.98 -14.93
N THR A 95 1.34 8.89 -15.49
CA THR A 95 1.87 10.18 -15.97
C THR A 95 2.45 11.02 -14.85
N LYS A 96 1.77 11.13 -13.69
CA LYS A 96 2.35 11.90 -12.58
C LYS A 96 3.56 11.22 -11.92
N THR A 97 3.66 9.89 -12.02
CA THR A 97 4.86 9.15 -11.60
C THR A 97 6.05 9.45 -12.53
N LEU A 98 5.79 9.58 -13.84
CA LEU A 98 6.80 10.04 -14.82
C LEU A 98 7.31 11.43 -14.44
N ASP A 99 6.40 12.38 -14.19
CA ASP A 99 6.74 13.76 -13.84
C ASP A 99 7.56 13.78 -12.54
N LEU A 100 7.08 13.11 -11.49
CA LEU A 100 7.79 12.97 -10.21
C LEU A 100 9.19 12.39 -10.40
N ALA A 101 9.34 11.29 -11.14
CA ALA A 101 10.65 10.67 -11.37
C ALA A 101 11.62 11.65 -12.08
N GLY A 102 11.13 12.42 -13.06
CA GLY A 102 11.89 13.49 -13.69
C GLY A 102 12.32 14.59 -12.71
N HIS A 103 11.41 14.99 -11.81
CA HIS A 103 11.68 15.96 -10.75
C HIS A 103 12.70 15.45 -9.73
N LEU A 104 12.68 14.16 -9.37
CA LEU A 104 13.69 13.58 -8.46
C LEU A 104 15.07 13.60 -9.10
N VAL A 105 15.19 13.16 -10.36
CA VAL A 105 16.45 13.14 -11.10
C VAL A 105 17.07 14.54 -11.17
N ARG A 106 16.29 15.57 -11.55
CA ARG A 106 16.84 16.93 -11.66
C ARG A 106 17.26 17.54 -10.32
N ASN A 107 16.67 17.11 -9.21
CA ASN A 107 17.05 17.55 -7.86
C ASN A 107 18.16 16.69 -7.24
N GLY A 108 18.72 15.73 -7.98
CA GLY A 108 19.79 14.85 -7.48
C GLY A 108 19.31 13.82 -6.46
N CYS A 109 18.00 13.59 -6.32
CA CYS A 109 17.47 12.51 -5.49
C CYS A 109 17.55 11.19 -6.28
N ASP A 110 18.50 10.34 -5.92
CA ASP A 110 18.78 9.08 -6.62
C ASP A 110 18.12 7.86 -5.98
N ARG A 111 17.36 8.00 -4.89
CA ARG A 111 16.72 6.87 -4.18
C ARG A 111 15.21 7.02 -4.13
N MET A 112 14.50 6.00 -4.61
CA MET A 112 13.05 5.88 -4.47
C MET A 112 12.65 4.52 -3.88
N ILE A 113 11.71 4.54 -2.95
CA ILE A 113 10.95 3.36 -2.53
C ILE A 113 9.54 3.52 -3.10
N PHE A 114 9.16 2.66 -4.04
CA PHE A 114 7.88 2.73 -4.73
C PHE A 114 6.85 1.81 -4.08
N ALA A 115 5.71 2.37 -3.68
CA ALA A 115 4.59 1.60 -3.17
C ALA A 115 3.83 0.94 -4.32
N SER A 116 4.15 -0.30 -4.65
CA SER A 116 3.54 -1.05 -5.74
C SER A 116 2.50 -2.06 -5.25
N THR A 117 2.08 -2.99 -6.11
CA THR A 117 1.06 -3.98 -5.78
C THR A 117 1.43 -5.35 -6.32
N ALA A 118 1.19 -6.40 -5.53
CA ALA A 118 1.28 -7.78 -6.00
C ALA A 118 0.02 -8.21 -6.78
N GLY A 119 -1.02 -7.38 -6.86
CA GLY A 119 -2.24 -7.68 -7.62
C GLY A 119 -2.06 -7.71 -9.14
N MET A 120 -0.85 -7.50 -9.64
CA MET A 120 -0.48 -7.59 -11.05
C MET A 120 0.10 -8.95 -11.44
N TYR A 121 0.38 -9.84 -10.49
CA TYR A 121 0.91 -11.17 -10.78
C TYR A 121 -0.18 -12.11 -11.29
N ARG A 122 0.23 -13.06 -12.13
CA ARG A 122 -0.51 -14.30 -12.34
C ARG A 122 -0.15 -15.27 -11.21
N PRO A 123 -1.13 -15.78 -10.44
CA PRO A 123 -0.89 -16.81 -9.43
C PRO A 123 -0.48 -18.15 -10.05
N GLU A 124 0.33 -18.91 -9.32
CA GLU A 124 0.60 -20.32 -9.58
C GLU A 124 -0.62 -21.19 -9.19
N PRO A 125 -0.66 -22.50 -9.51
CA PRO A 125 -1.79 -23.36 -9.15
C PRO A 125 -2.13 -23.41 -7.66
N ASP A 126 -1.14 -23.19 -6.78
CA ASP A 126 -1.34 -23.09 -5.33
C ASP A 126 -1.75 -21.70 -4.85
N LEU A 127 -2.00 -20.77 -5.78
CA LEU A 127 -2.38 -19.38 -5.56
C LEU A 127 -1.28 -18.50 -4.96
N SER A 128 -0.05 -19.02 -4.83
CA SER A 128 1.10 -18.25 -4.42
C SER A 128 1.68 -17.41 -5.57
N VAL A 129 2.35 -16.31 -5.23
CA VAL A 129 3.13 -15.49 -6.17
C VAL A 129 4.49 -15.13 -5.58
N THR A 130 5.50 -15.09 -6.44
CA THR A 130 6.87 -14.65 -6.11
C THR A 130 7.27 -13.46 -6.97
N GLU A 131 8.44 -12.89 -6.71
CA GLU A 131 8.97 -11.77 -7.48
C GLU A 131 9.17 -12.10 -8.97
N THR A 132 9.34 -13.39 -9.30
CA THR A 132 9.53 -13.91 -10.65
C THR A 132 8.25 -14.38 -11.33
N SER A 133 7.11 -14.38 -10.64
CA SER A 133 5.82 -14.74 -11.25
C SER A 133 5.49 -13.81 -12.42
N ALA A 134 4.81 -14.35 -13.43
CA ALA A 134 4.42 -13.58 -14.61
C ALA A 134 3.52 -12.39 -14.23
N LEU A 135 3.69 -11.26 -14.92
CA LEU A 135 2.85 -10.07 -14.71
C LEU A 135 1.66 -10.11 -15.69
N GLU A 136 0.45 -10.26 -15.15
CA GLU A 136 -0.81 -10.28 -15.91
C GLU A 136 -1.87 -9.41 -15.20
N PRO A 137 -1.75 -8.07 -15.27
CA PRO A 137 -2.67 -7.18 -14.57
C PRO A 137 -4.09 -7.26 -15.16
N GLN A 138 -5.05 -7.52 -14.28
CA GLN A 138 -6.47 -7.76 -14.63
C GLN A 138 -7.34 -6.49 -14.69
N ASN A 139 -6.84 -5.34 -14.26
CA ASN A 139 -7.62 -4.09 -14.25
C ASN A 139 -6.74 -2.85 -14.50
N PRO A 140 -7.32 -1.68 -14.83
CA PRO A 140 -6.56 -0.46 -15.11
C PRO A 140 -5.69 0.01 -13.94
N TYR A 141 -6.12 -0.17 -12.69
CA TYR A 141 -5.27 0.13 -11.53
C TYR A 141 -3.99 -0.70 -11.53
N THR A 142 -4.07 -2.04 -11.55
CA THR A 142 -2.88 -2.89 -11.50
C THR A 142 -2.03 -2.74 -12.76
N ARG A 143 -2.65 -2.49 -13.92
CA ARG A 143 -1.93 -2.19 -15.17
C ARG A 143 -1.16 -0.87 -15.07
N SER A 144 -1.74 0.17 -14.48
CA SER A 144 -1.06 1.45 -14.28
C SER A 144 0.18 1.31 -13.37
N LYS A 145 0.11 0.47 -12.32
CA LYS A 145 1.26 0.19 -11.44
C LYS A 145 2.34 -0.60 -12.15
N MET A 146 1.98 -1.62 -12.93
CA MET A 146 2.93 -2.36 -13.78
C MET A 146 3.65 -1.42 -14.76
N MET A 147 2.92 -0.54 -15.44
CA MET A 147 3.51 0.42 -16.37
C MET A 147 4.43 1.43 -15.67
N ALA A 148 4.06 1.89 -14.46
CA ALA A 148 4.92 2.75 -13.67
C ALA A 148 6.23 2.05 -13.25
N GLU A 149 6.18 0.75 -12.93
CA GLU A 149 7.41 -0.02 -12.66
C GLU A 149 8.32 -0.15 -13.88
N LEU A 150 7.76 -0.41 -15.07
CA LEU A 150 8.55 -0.48 -16.31
C LEU A 150 9.19 0.88 -16.61
N LEU A 151 8.43 1.96 -16.45
CA LEU A 151 8.93 3.32 -16.58
C LEU A 151 10.08 3.59 -15.61
N LEU A 152 9.94 3.21 -14.35
CA LEU A 152 10.97 3.41 -13.34
C LEU A 152 12.24 2.60 -13.65
N GLN A 153 12.13 1.39 -14.19
CA GLN A 153 13.28 0.61 -14.67
C GLN A 153 14.05 1.33 -15.79
N ASP A 154 13.35 2.01 -16.70
CA ASP A 154 13.99 2.82 -17.74
C ASP A 154 14.71 4.02 -17.13
N PHE A 155 14.12 4.66 -16.12
CA PHE A 155 14.77 5.74 -15.37
C PHE A 155 16.03 5.27 -14.63
N CYS A 156 16.03 4.06 -14.10
CA CYS A 156 17.22 3.48 -13.49
C CYS A 156 18.38 3.39 -14.48
N LYS A 157 18.10 2.86 -15.67
CA LYS A 157 19.10 2.68 -16.74
C LYS A 157 19.58 4.02 -17.29
N ALA A 158 18.66 4.94 -17.61
CA ALA A 158 19.00 6.18 -18.30
C ALA A 158 19.55 7.27 -17.37
N TYR A 159 18.97 7.42 -16.18
CA TYR A 159 19.17 8.60 -15.34
C TYR A 159 19.79 8.30 -13.98
N GLY A 160 19.90 7.03 -13.59
CA GLY A 160 20.63 6.64 -12.38
C GLY A 160 19.80 6.72 -11.10
N LEU A 161 18.48 6.90 -11.26
CA LEU A 161 17.54 6.64 -10.19
C LEU A 161 17.70 5.18 -9.73
N ARG A 162 17.71 4.93 -8.43
CA ARG A 162 17.67 3.59 -7.87
C ARG A 162 16.30 3.41 -7.23
N VAL A 163 15.67 2.26 -7.47
CA VAL A 163 14.28 2.04 -7.06
C VAL A 163 14.12 0.68 -6.40
N ILE A 164 13.63 0.67 -5.16
CA ILE A 164 13.08 -0.53 -4.52
C ILE A 164 11.56 -0.46 -4.64
N SER A 165 10.97 -1.37 -5.42
CA SER A 165 9.52 -1.53 -5.55
C SER A 165 8.99 -2.55 -4.55
N LEU A 166 8.16 -2.08 -3.62
CA LEU A 166 7.52 -2.94 -2.62
C LEU A 166 6.12 -3.33 -3.10
N ARG A 167 5.92 -4.62 -3.40
CA ARG A 167 4.66 -5.16 -3.93
C ARG A 167 3.89 -5.88 -2.82
N TYR A 168 2.69 -5.41 -2.51
CA TYR A 168 1.81 -6.03 -1.51
C TYR A 168 0.36 -6.07 -1.98
N LEU A 169 -0.47 -6.83 -1.27
CA LEU A 169 -1.89 -7.00 -1.57
C LEU A 169 -2.77 -6.14 -0.67
N ASN A 170 -3.32 -6.69 0.41
CA ASN A 170 -4.42 -6.06 1.15
C ASN A 170 -3.94 -5.52 2.50
N PRO A 171 -3.51 -4.24 2.58
CA PRO A 171 -3.25 -3.59 3.85
C PRO A 171 -4.54 -3.48 4.68
N ILE A 172 -4.48 -3.93 5.93
CA ILE A 172 -5.55 -3.79 6.93
C ILE A 172 -4.97 -3.29 8.25
N GLY A 173 -5.82 -2.98 9.24
CA GLY A 173 -5.35 -2.41 10.50
C GLY A 173 -5.26 -0.89 10.48
N ALA A 174 -4.61 -0.36 11.52
CA ALA A 174 -4.33 1.05 11.69
C ALA A 174 -2.97 1.21 12.37
N ASP A 175 -2.51 2.45 12.54
CA ASP A 175 -1.40 2.73 13.45
C ASP A 175 -1.78 2.24 14.87
N PRO A 176 -0.96 1.42 15.55
CA PRO A 176 -1.25 0.94 16.90
C PRO A 176 -1.43 2.06 17.93
N GLN A 177 -0.88 3.26 17.67
CA GLN A 177 -1.11 4.45 18.49
C GLN A 177 -2.32 5.28 18.05
N LEU A 178 -3.08 4.79 17.07
CA LEU A 178 -4.28 5.44 16.52
C LEU A 178 -4.04 6.89 16.07
N ARG A 179 -2.85 7.16 15.52
CA ARG A 179 -2.53 8.46 14.88
C ARG A 179 -3.03 8.50 13.44
N THR A 180 -2.97 7.36 12.75
CA THR A 180 -3.37 7.21 11.35
C THR A 180 -4.09 5.89 11.15
N GLY A 181 -4.88 5.83 10.09
CA GLY A 181 -5.60 4.64 9.69
C GLY A 181 -6.37 4.89 8.41
N LEU A 182 -7.33 4.03 8.11
CA LEU A 182 -8.11 4.14 6.89
C LEU A 182 -8.85 5.48 6.79
N GLN A 183 -8.59 6.22 5.70
CA GLN A 183 -9.11 7.58 5.50
C GLN A 183 -10.61 7.64 5.15
N ASN A 184 -11.15 6.59 4.53
CA ASN A 184 -12.51 6.55 3.98
C ASN A 184 -13.51 5.94 4.99
N SER A 185 -14.71 6.51 5.14
CA SER A 185 -15.81 6.03 6.02
C SER A 185 -16.63 4.93 5.42
N LYS A 186 -16.58 4.79 4.11
CA LYS A 186 -17.27 3.73 3.39
C LYS A 186 -16.28 3.03 2.47
N PRO A 187 -15.24 2.41 3.04
CA PRO A 187 -14.28 1.68 2.23
C PRO A 187 -14.94 0.52 1.48
N THR A 188 -14.40 0.22 0.31
CA THR A 188 -14.93 -0.85 -0.57
C THR A 188 -14.27 -2.20 -0.34
N HIS A 189 -13.20 -2.27 0.46
CA HIS A 189 -12.51 -3.53 0.76
C HIS A 189 -13.25 -4.37 1.81
N ALA A 190 -12.99 -5.68 1.82
CA ALA A 190 -13.73 -6.67 2.61
C ALA A 190 -13.84 -6.31 4.10
N LEU A 191 -12.71 -6.10 4.78
CA LEU A 191 -12.72 -5.74 6.21
C LEU A 191 -13.54 -4.48 6.51
N GLY A 192 -13.44 -3.47 5.65
CA GLY A 192 -14.18 -2.24 5.81
C GLY A 192 -15.69 -2.43 5.68
N LYS A 193 -16.11 -3.31 4.76
CA LYS A 193 -17.51 -3.73 4.63
C LYS A 193 -17.98 -4.56 5.82
N MET A 194 -17.12 -5.39 6.41
CA MET A 194 -17.46 -6.13 7.62
C MET A 194 -17.67 -5.20 8.82
N ILE A 195 -16.82 -4.17 8.98
CA ILE A 195 -17.00 -3.12 10.00
C ILE A 195 -18.33 -2.38 9.81
N GLU A 196 -18.67 -2.02 8.57
CA GLU A 196 -19.96 -1.39 8.23
C GLU A 196 -21.14 -2.31 8.60
N CYS A 197 -21.11 -3.57 8.16
CA CYS A 197 -22.14 -4.57 8.49
C CYS A 197 -22.30 -4.77 10.00
N HIS A 198 -21.19 -4.85 10.74
CA HIS A 198 -21.19 -4.98 12.19
C HIS A 198 -21.83 -3.76 12.87
N ALA A 199 -21.47 -2.54 12.45
CA ALA A 199 -22.03 -1.31 13.00
C ALA A 199 -23.54 -1.16 12.74
N HIS A 200 -24.04 -1.72 11.64
CA HIS A 200 -25.44 -1.66 11.27
C HIS A 200 -26.27 -2.89 11.67
N GLY A 201 -25.64 -3.94 12.21
CA GLY A 201 -26.32 -5.20 12.53
C GLY A 201 -26.87 -5.91 11.29
N THR A 202 -26.26 -5.72 10.12
CA THR A 202 -26.66 -6.37 8.85
C THR A 202 -25.67 -7.48 8.49
N PRO A 203 -26.11 -8.56 7.80
CA PRO A 203 -25.20 -9.61 7.36
C PRO A 203 -24.12 -9.12 6.39
N PHE A 204 -22.91 -9.68 6.49
CA PHE A 204 -21.86 -9.51 5.49
C PHE A 204 -22.02 -10.55 4.36
N THR A 205 -22.03 -10.11 3.11
CA THR A 205 -22.15 -11.02 1.96
C THR A 205 -20.79 -11.55 1.49
N ILE A 206 -20.58 -12.85 1.61
CA ILE A 206 -19.46 -13.60 1.02
C ILE A 206 -19.82 -13.91 -0.44
N THR A 207 -19.12 -13.29 -1.40
CA THR A 207 -19.38 -13.50 -2.83
C THR A 207 -18.41 -14.52 -3.44
N GLY A 208 -18.95 -15.57 -4.05
CA GLY A 208 -18.17 -16.64 -4.68
C GLY A 208 -17.69 -17.67 -3.65
N VAL A 209 -18.32 -18.84 -3.67
CA VAL A 209 -18.11 -19.93 -2.70
C VAL A 209 -17.77 -21.27 -3.34
N ASP A 210 -17.51 -21.27 -4.66
CA ASP A 210 -17.23 -22.46 -5.46
C ASP A 210 -15.83 -22.40 -6.12
N TRP A 211 -14.90 -21.64 -5.53
CA TRP A 211 -13.51 -21.60 -5.99
C TRP A 211 -12.74 -22.85 -5.55
N GLU A 212 -11.68 -23.20 -6.28
CA GLU A 212 -10.74 -24.27 -5.88
C GLU A 212 -9.79 -23.80 -4.76
N THR A 213 -10.35 -23.32 -3.66
CA THR A 213 -9.65 -23.00 -2.41
C THR A 213 -10.10 -23.97 -1.32
N ARG A 214 -9.42 -23.92 -0.17
CA ARG A 214 -9.67 -24.86 0.94
C ARG A 214 -11.07 -24.78 1.56
N ASP A 215 -11.84 -23.72 1.31
CA ASP A 215 -13.21 -23.56 1.81
C ASP A 215 -14.20 -23.01 0.78
N GLY A 216 -13.82 -23.03 -0.50
CA GLY A 216 -14.61 -22.53 -1.62
C GLY A 216 -14.60 -21.01 -1.81
N THR A 217 -14.16 -20.24 -0.81
CA THR A 217 -14.18 -18.77 -0.87
C THR A 217 -12.86 -18.19 -1.39
N ALA A 218 -12.92 -16.97 -1.93
CA ALA A 218 -11.74 -16.31 -2.50
C ALA A 218 -10.62 -16.12 -1.45
N ILE A 219 -9.35 -16.18 -1.87
CA ILE A 219 -8.18 -16.06 -0.99
C ILE A 219 -7.43 -14.75 -1.22
N ARG A 220 -6.95 -14.11 -0.16
CA ARG A 220 -6.22 -12.84 -0.21
C ARG A 220 -5.12 -12.84 0.85
N ASP A 221 -3.99 -12.19 0.56
CA ASP A 221 -3.00 -11.86 1.60
C ASP A 221 -3.40 -10.56 2.28
N TYR A 222 -3.78 -10.64 3.56
CA TYR A 222 -4.05 -9.50 4.42
C TYR A 222 -2.86 -9.27 5.34
N ILE A 223 -2.32 -8.06 5.30
CA ILE A 223 -1.14 -7.68 6.08
C ILE A 223 -1.42 -6.40 6.87
N HIS A 224 -0.94 -6.36 8.12
CA HIS A 224 -1.09 -5.20 8.96
C HIS A 224 -0.35 -3.98 8.38
N VAL A 225 -1.01 -2.83 8.27
CA VAL A 225 -0.45 -1.61 7.67
C VAL A 225 0.80 -1.11 8.38
N TRP A 226 0.88 -1.32 9.70
CA TRP A 226 2.08 -1.03 10.48
C TRP A 226 3.27 -1.89 10.08
N ASP A 227 3.05 -3.17 9.77
CA ASP A 227 4.13 -4.05 9.29
C ASP A 227 4.61 -3.62 7.91
N ILE A 228 3.70 -3.20 7.03
CA ILE A 228 4.08 -2.55 5.76
C ILE A 228 4.93 -1.30 6.04
N ALA A 229 4.48 -0.41 6.92
CA ALA A 229 5.19 0.82 7.23
C ALA A 229 6.61 0.58 7.74
N ARG A 230 6.81 -0.48 8.52
CA ARG A 230 8.13 -0.96 8.95
C ARG A 230 8.98 -1.48 7.79
N ALA A 231 8.41 -2.22 6.85
CA ALA A 231 9.14 -2.68 5.67
C ALA A 231 9.65 -1.52 4.82
N PHE A 232 8.88 -0.43 4.67
CA PHE A 232 9.33 0.80 3.99
C PHE A 232 10.52 1.45 4.72
N TYR A 233 10.51 1.44 6.05
CA TYR A 233 11.64 1.92 6.83
C TYR A 233 12.88 1.06 6.61
N GLU A 234 12.75 -0.27 6.72
CA GLU A 234 13.88 -1.20 6.51
C GLU A 234 14.44 -1.09 5.08
N ALA A 235 13.58 -0.96 4.07
CA ALA A 235 14.00 -0.75 2.69
C ALA A 235 14.78 0.56 2.52
N THR A 236 14.40 1.62 3.24
CA THR A 236 15.12 2.90 3.23
C THR A 236 16.44 2.81 3.97
N ALA A 237 16.46 2.16 5.15
CA ALA A 237 17.65 2.04 5.98
C ALA A 237 18.72 1.14 5.35
N ARG A 238 18.30 0.11 4.61
CA ARG A 238 19.16 -0.89 3.94
C ARG A 238 19.36 -0.62 2.46
N PHE A 239 18.93 0.55 1.98
CA PHE A 239 18.83 0.85 0.56
C PHE A 239 20.12 0.54 -0.22
N ASP A 240 21.27 1.01 0.27
CA ASP A 240 22.56 0.81 -0.40
C ASP A 240 23.08 -0.62 -0.31
N SER A 241 22.62 -1.42 0.66
CA SER A 241 22.94 -2.85 0.74
C SER A 241 22.11 -3.68 -0.24
N ILE A 242 20.90 -3.22 -0.58
CA ILE A 242 20.00 -3.88 -1.53
C ILE A 242 20.32 -3.46 -2.97
N LEU A 243 20.53 -2.15 -3.17
CA LEU A 243 20.88 -1.55 -4.45
C LEU A 243 22.13 -0.68 -4.27
N PRO A 244 23.33 -1.26 -4.45
CA PRO A 244 24.57 -0.48 -4.36
C PRO A 244 24.63 0.62 -5.45
N PRO A 245 25.54 1.60 -5.29
CA PRO A 245 25.72 2.65 -6.28
C PRO A 245 26.07 2.15 -7.68
N ARG A 246 25.82 3.02 -8.67
CA ARG A 246 25.65 2.79 -10.13
C ARG A 246 26.63 1.87 -10.88
N ASP A 247 27.81 1.59 -10.35
CA ASP A 247 28.80 0.73 -11.01
C ASP A 247 28.56 -0.76 -10.76
N GLU A 248 27.56 -1.09 -9.92
CA GLU A 248 27.22 -2.46 -9.52
C GLU A 248 25.69 -2.70 -9.62
N GLY A 249 25.19 -3.17 -10.78
CA GLY A 249 23.83 -3.75 -10.90
C GLY A 249 22.78 -2.97 -11.70
N SER A 250 21.51 -3.42 -11.61
CA SER A 250 20.37 -2.93 -12.40
C SER A 250 19.81 -1.57 -11.95
N GLY A 251 20.11 -1.15 -10.72
CA GLY A 251 19.48 0.00 -10.06
C GLY A 251 18.00 -0.20 -9.73
N TYR A 252 17.45 -1.41 -9.90
CA TYR A 252 16.04 -1.70 -9.70
C TYR A 252 15.86 -3.03 -8.99
N GLU A 253 15.09 -3.03 -7.91
CA GLU A 253 14.77 -4.24 -7.16
C GLU A 253 13.29 -4.30 -6.77
N VAL A 254 12.71 -5.49 -6.82
CA VAL A 254 11.34 -5.80 -6.39
C VAL A 254 11.38 -6.68 -5.15
N ILE A 255 10.54 -6.36 -4.18
CA ILE A 255 10.37 -7.15 -2.95
C ILE A 255 8.88 -7.27 -2.64
N ASN A 256 8.39 -8.50 -2.49
CA ASN A 256 7.01 -8.75 -2.07
C ASN A 256 6.86 -8.64 -0.55
N LEU A 257 5.78 -7.99 -0.09
CA LEU A 257 5.42 -7.93 1.33
C LEU A 257 4.07 -8.60 1.56
N GLY A 258 4.04 -9.54 2.49
CA GLY A 258 2.85 -10.27 2.92
C GLY A 258 3.16 -11.24 4.03
N THR A 259 2.15 -12.01 4.45
CA THR A 259 2.27 -12.95 5.57
C THR A 259 2.84 -14.31 5.15
N GLY A 260 2.81 -14.63 3.85
CA GLY A 260 3.19 -15.95 3.34
C GLY A 260 2.08 -16.99 3.42
N GLY A 261 0.94 -16.66 4.03
CA GLY A 261 -0.24 -17.49 4.07
C GLY A 261 -1.45 -16.68 3.63
N GLY A 262 -2.06 -17.04 2.50
CA GLY A 262 -3.31 -16.40 2.09
C GLY A 262 -4.43 -16.73 3.07
N THR A 263 -5.35 -15.79 3.29
CA THR A 263 -6.55 -15.94 4.11
C THR A 263 -7.77 -15.99 3.20
N THR A 264 -8.64 -16.96 3.40
CA THR A 264 -9.91 -17.03 2.66
C THR A 264 -10.91 -15.99 3.18
N VAL A 265 -11.98 -15.72 2.44
CA VAL A 265 -13.04 -14.82 2.95
C VAL A 265 -13.71 -15.42 4.19
N ARG A 266 -13.91 -16.74 4.23
CA ARG A 266 -14.52 -17.40 5.39
C ARG A 266 -13.64 -17.31 6.64
N GLU A 267 -12.34 -17.53 6.51
CA GLU A 267 -11.39 -17.34 7.61
C GLU A 267 -11.32 -15.89 8.09
N LEU A 268 -11.39 -14.92 7.16
CA LEU A 268 -11.48 -13.50 7.56
C LEU A 268 -12.76 -13.25 8.38
N VAL A 269 -13.88 -13.85 8.00
CA VAL A 269 -15.15 -13.79 8.77
C VAL A 269 -15.02 -14.43 10.14
N GLU A 270 -14.33 -15.56 10.25
CA GLU A 270 -14.06 -16.23 11.52
C GLU A 270 -13.17 -15.39 12.42
N ALA A 271 -12.05 -14.89 11.92
CA ALA A 271 -11.17 -13.97 12.66
C ALA A 271 -11.91 -12.70 13.12
N PHE A 272 -12.85 -12.20 12.31
CA PHE A 272 -13.68 -11.06 12.70
C PHE A 272 -14.64 -11.42 13.84
N ARG A 273 -15.28 -12.59 13.79
CA ARG A 273 -16.13 -13.12 14.89
C ARG A 273 -15.34 -13.33 16.18
N GLU A 274 -14.09 -13.78 16.11
CA GLU A 274 -13.24 -13.89 17.29
C GLU A 274 -13.05 -12.54 17.99
N VAL A 275 -13.01 -11.44 17.21
CA VAL A 275 -12.83 -10.09 17.76
C VAL A 275 -14.14 -9.45 18.23
N VAL A 276 -15.24 -9.59 17.49
CA VAL A 276 -16.51 -8.88 17.78
C VAL A 276 -17.59 -9.74 18.42
N GLY A 277 -17.36 -11.05 18.52
CA GLY A 277 -18.30 -12.05 19.02
C GLY A 277 -19.20 -12.67 17.94
N ASP A 278 -19.86 -13.77 18.32
CA ASP A 278 -20.63 -14.65 17.43
C ASP A 278 -21.90 -14.03 16.84
N ALA A 279 -22.30 -12.84 17.30
CA ALA A 279 -23.46 -12.13 16.77
C ALA A 279 -23.25 -11.65 15.31
N PHE A 280 -22.00 -11.58 14.83
CA PHE A 280 -21.70 -11.16 13.45
C PHE A 280 -22.16 -12.20 12.42
N GLN A 281 -23.15 -11.81 11.61
CA GLN A 281 -23.74 -12.67 10.59
C GLN A 281 -23.04 -12.49 9.24
N ALA A 282 -22.89 -13.60 8.52
CA ALA A 282 -22.42 -13.60 7.14
C ALA A 282 -23.28 -14.55 6.31
N GLU A 283 -23.54 -14.16 5.06
CA GLU A 283 -24.38 -14.89 4.11
C GLU A 283 -23.62 -15.10 2.81
N GLU A 284 -23.89 -16.20 2.13
CA GLU A 284 -23.21 -16.56 0.89
C GLU A 284 -24.02 -16.11 -0.33
N ALA A 285 -23.30 -15.68 -1.37
CA ALA A 285 -23.88 -15.29 -2.64
C ALA A 285 -22.99 -15.76 -3.80
N PRO A 286 -23.55 -15.88 -5.03
CA PRO A 286 -22.76 -16.14 -6.22
C PRO A 286 -21.63 -15.12 -6.41
N ALA A 287 -20.57 -15.53 -7.12
CA ALA A 287 -19.49 -14.62 -7.51
C ALA A 287 -20.03 -13.46 -8.35
N ARG A 288 -19.47 -12.27 -8.13
CA ARG A 288 -19.79 -11.10 -8.96
C ARG A 288 -19.04 -11.17 -10.28
N PRO A 289 -19.58 -10.58 -11.37
CA PRO A 289 -18.83 -10.43 -12.61
C PRO A 289 -17.46 -9.76 -12.36
N GLY A 290 -16.38 -10.46 -12.69
CA GLY A 290 -15.01 -9.99 -12.49
C GLY A 290 -14.37 -10.36 -11.15
N ASP A 291 -15.08 -11.07 -10.26
CA ASP A 291 -14.46 -11.66 -9.08
C ASP A 291 -13.41 -12.70 -9.51
N VAL A 292 -12.26 -12.68 -8.83
CA VAL A 292 -11.15 -13.62 -9.03
C VAL A 292 -10.86 -14.38 -7.75
N VAL A 293 -10.40 -15.62 -7.88
CA VAL A 293 -10.00 -16.47 -6.75
C VAL A 293 -8.99 -15.78 -5.84
N GLY A 294 -8.03 -15.05 -6.42
CA GLY A 294 -7.03 -14.26 -5.70
C GLY A 294 -5.65 -14.90 -5.64
N ALA A 295 -4.82 -14.37 -4.77
CA ALA A 295 -3.43 -14.78 -4.60
C ALA A 295 -2.90 -14.38 -3.22
N PHE A 296 -1.76 -14.95 -2.84
CA PHE A 296 -0.96 -14.50 -1.69
C PHE A 296 0.53 -14.53 -2.03
N VAL A 297 1.33 -13.68 -1.38
CA VAL A 297 2.74 -13.52 -1.76
C VAL A 297 3.64 -14.42 -0.92
N ASN A 298 4.74 -14.89 -1.51
CA ASN A 298 5.84 -15.47 -0.76
C ASN A 298 6.76 -14.34 -0.24
N PRO A 299 6.96 -14.19 1.10
CA PRO A 299 7.73 -13.09 1.68
C PRO A 299 9.21 -13.43 1.91
N ALA A 300 9.73 -14.53 1.36
CA ALA A 300 11.10 -14.99 1.61
C ALA A 300 12.16 -13.92 1.31
N LYS A 301 12.02 -13.22 0.17
CA LYS A 301 12.94 -12.15 -0.22
C LYS A 301 12.91 -10.95 0.71
N ALA A 302 11.74 -10.61 1.26
CA ALA A 302 11.64 -9.55 2.27
C ALA A 302 12.37 -9.94 3.57
N SER A 303 12.25 -11.21 3.98
CA SER A 303 12.99 -11.72 5.15
C SER A 303 14.50 -11.66 4.93
N GLU A 304 14.98 -11.99 3.73
CA GLU A 304 16.40 -11.97 3.38
C GLU A 304 16.95 -10.53 3.29
N LEU A 305 16.34 -9.67 2.47
CA LEU A 305 16.90 -8.36 2.14
C LEU A 305 16.59 -7.30 3.20
N LEU A 306 15.40 -7.36 3.82
CA LEU A 306 14.95 -6.35 4.79
C LEU A 306 15.18 -6.79 6.24
N ALA A 307 15.53 -8.06 6.49
CA ALA A 307 15.47 -8.69 7.82
C ALA A 307 14.15 -8.39 8.56
N TRP A 308 13.05 -8.43 7.80
CA TRP A 308 11.72 -8.05 8.24
C TRP A 308 10.77 -9.23 8.08
N LYS A 309 9.80 -9.32 8.99
CA LYS A 309 8.63 -10.19 8.89
C LYS A 309 7.44 -9.48 9.53
N PRO A 310 6.19 -9.79 9.12
CA PRO A 310 5.01 -9.33 9.84
C PRO A 310 5.01 -9.82 11.29
N GLU A 311 4.50 -8.98 12.19
CA GLU A 311 4.42 -9.29 13.63
C GLU A 311 2.98 -9.31 14.14
N TYR A 312 2.04 -8.67 13.44
CA TYR A 312 0.64 -8.62 13.84
C TYR A 312 -0.17 -9.72 13.18
N THR A 313 -1.10 -10.31 13.93
CA THR A 313 -2.07 -11.25 13.38
C THR A 313 -3.20 -10.53 12.64
N ILE A 314 -4.05 -11.29 11.96
CA ILE A 314 -5.25 -10.73 11.32
C ILE A 314 -6.24 -10.21 12.36
N GLU A 315 -6.37 -10.85 13.52
CA GLU A 315 -7.20 -10.41 14.64
C GLU A 315 -6.68 -9.09 15.24
N ASP A 316 -5.36 -8.91 15.35
CA ASP A 316 -4.77 -7.63 15.74
C ASP A 316 -5.13 -6.52 14.74
N ALA A 317 -5.00 -6.81 13.44
CA ALA A 317 -5.37 -5.86 12.40
C ALA A 317 -6.87 -5.53 12.44
N ILE A 318 -7.74 -6.50 12.71
CA ILE A 318 -9.17 -6.26 12.88
C ILE A 318 -9.43 -5.36 14.10
N ARG A 319 -8.81 -5.66 15.26
CA ARG A 319 -8.91 -4.83 16.48
C ARG A 319 -8.49 -3.39 16.22
N HIS A 320 -7.33 -3.16 15.63
CA HIS A 320 -6.86 -1.81 15.32
C HIS A 320 -7.76 -1.10 14.31
N SER A 321 -8.33 -1.82 13.34
CA SER A 321 -9.28 -1.24 12.37
C SER A 321 -10.58 -0.79 13.05
N LEU A 322 -11.10 -1.57 14.01
CA LEU A 322 -12.30 -1.23 14.78
C LEU A 322 -12.07 -0.02 15.69
N GLN A 323 -10.96 -0.01 16.43
CA GLN A 323 -10.56 1.12 17.27
C GLN A 323 -10.37 2.40 16.44
N TRP A 324 -9.73 2.27 15.26
CA TRP A 324 -9.58 3.40 14.35
C TRP A 324 -10.92 3.89 13.80
N ALA A 325 -11.85 2.99 13.46
CA ALA A 325 -13.17 3.37 12.98
C ALA A 325 -13.94 4.19 14.03
N GLU A 326 -13.75 3.91 15.32
CA GLU A 326 -14.28 4.72 16.42
C GLU A 326 -13.58 6.07 16.53
N ARG A 327 -12.25 6.08 16.66
CA ARG A 327 -11.45 7.32 16.74
C ARG A 327 -11.73 8.27 15.57
N ARG A 328 -11.91 7.70 14.38
CA ARG A 328 -12.22 8.46 13.18
C ARG A 328 -13.56 9.17 13.25
N ARG A 329 -14.60 8.55 13.83
CA ARG A 329 -15.90 9.22 14.02
C ARG A 329 -15.75 10.45 14.93
N GLU A 330 -14.86 10.40 15.92
CA GLU A 330 -14.58 11.55 16.78
C GLU A 330 -13.92 12.69 15.99
N LEU A 331 -12.95 12.35 15.12
CA LEU A 331 -12.28 13.33 14.25
C LEU A 331 -13.21 13.95 13.20
N ASP A 332 -14.24 13.22 12.75
CA ASP A 332 -15.23 13.74 11.79
C ASP A 332 -16.22 14.73 12.43
N VAL A 333 -16.29 14.78 13.77
CA VAL A 333 -17.22 15.65 14.54
C VAL A 333 -16.51 16.86 15.17
N ALA A 334 -15.19 16.81 15.33
CA ALA A 334 -14.35 17.86 15.91
C ALA A 334 -14.07 19.02 14.92
#